data_AF-A0A285M9H6-F1
#
_entry.id   AF-A0A285M9H6-F1
#
_cell.length_a   1.000
_cell.length_b   1.000
_cell.length_c   1.000
_cell.angle_alpha   90.00
_cell.angle_beta   90.00
_cell.angle_gamma   90.00
#
_symmetry.space_group_name_H-M   'P 1'
#
loop_
_entity.id
_entity.type
_entity.pdbx_description
1 polymer ?
#
loop_
_entity_poly.entity_id
_entity_poly.type
_entity_poly.pdbx_seq_one_letter_code
_entity_poly.pdbx_strand_id
1 'polypeptide(L)'
;MAKIPHYVRKAATALVDGAALCRQTSRTAQGRKGGGYVYFLSPGGTPFPPTSGRYLVEHSLVSPHGPGLLPDMPQSYQLTADARQKMENQEGWHVD
;
A
#
# COMPACT_ATOMS: atom_id res chain seq x y z
N MET A 1 -20.15 -3.50 2.05
CA MET A 1 -18.73 -3.08 2.08
C MET A 1 -18.38 -2.40 0.77
N ALA A 2 -17.65 -1.28 0.79
CA ALA A 2 -17.33 -0.51 -0.41
C ALA A 2 -16.28 -1.22 -1.29
N LYS A 3 -16.41 -1.09 -2.62
CA LYS A 3 -15.48 -1.64 -3.61
C LYS A 3 -14.16 -0.88 -3.59
N ILE A 4 -13.02 -1.59 -3.71
CA ILE A 4 -11.70 -0.96 -3.79
C ILE A 4 -11.61 -0.18 -5.12
N PRO A 5 -11.17 1.09 -5.12
CA PRO A 5 -11.05 1.86 -6.35
C PRO A 5 -10.05 1.23 -7.32
N HIS A 6 -10.38 1.29 -8.61
CA HIS A 6 -9.58 0.67 -9.69
C HIS A 6 -8.10 1.13 -9.70
N TYR A 7 -7.83 2.41 -9.42
CA TYR A 7 -6.47 2.96 -9.37
C TYR A 7 -5.64 2.42 -8.20
N VAL A 8 -6.28 2.06 -7.08
CA VAL A 8 -5.62 1.44 -5.93
C VAL A 8 -5.28 0.01 -6.27
N ARG A 9 -6.24 -0.72 -6.86
CA ARG A 9 -6.10 -2.11 -7.26
C ARG A 9 -4.93 -2.31 -8.24
N LYS A 10 -4.86 -1.50 -9.30
CA LYS A 10 -3.74 -1.53 -10.25
C LYS A 10 -2.38 -1.25 -9.61
N ALA A 11 -2.32 -0.37 -8.61
CA ALA A 11 -1.07 -0.08 -7.92
C ALA A 11 -0.67 -1.23 -6.97
N ALA A 12 -1.65 -1.93 -6.38
CA ALA A 12 -1.44 -2.93 -5.35
C ALA A 12 -1.06 -4.33 -5.86
N THR A 13 -1.03 -4.59 -7.17
CA THR A 13 -0.66 -5.89 -7.74
C THR A 13 0.65 -6.43 -7.17
N ALA A 14 1.69 -5.60 -7.13
CA ALA A 14 2.98 -6.02 -6.55
C ALA A 14 2.90 -6.36 -5.05
N LEU A 15 1.95 -5.78 -4.30
CA LEU A 15 1.73 -6.12 -2.89
C LEU A 15 1.02 -7.47 -2.74
N VAL A 16 0.14 -7.82 -3.68
CA VAL A 16 -0.48 -9.16 -3.76
C VAL A 16 0.64 -10.20 -3.94
N ASP A 17 1.58 -9.93 -4.86
CA ASP A 17 2.75 -10.76 -5.16
C ASP A 17 3.80 -10.81 -4.02
N GLY A 18 3.56 -10.13 -2.90
CA GLY A 18 4.38 -10.23 -1.69
C GLY A 18 5.37 -9.09 -1.48
N ALA A 19 5.37 -8.05 -2.31
CA ALA A 19 6.12 -6.83 -2.00
C ALA A 19 5.56 -6.14 -0.75
N ALA A 20 6.44 -5.44 -0.02
CA ALA A 20 6.05 -4.57 1.08
C ALA A 20 5.88 -3.13 0.60
N LEU A 21 4.87 -2.45 1.13
CA LEU A 21 4.69 -1.01 0.94
C LEU A 21 5.50 -0.28 2.00
N CYS A 22 6.47 0.52 1.59
CA CYS A 22 7.23 1.36 2.49
C CYS A 22 6.73 2.81 2.42
N ARG A 23 6.68 3.47 3.57
CA ARG A 23 6.25 4.86 3.74
C ARG A 23 7.37 5.67 4.39
N GLN A 24 7.63 6.87 3.88
CA GLN A 24 8.58 7.83 4.46
C GLN A 24 8.01 9.25 4.47
N THR A 25 8.31 10.02 5.51
CA THR A 25 7.90 11.43 5.63
C THR A 25 8.52 12.27 4.53
N SER A 26 7.73 13.14 3.88
CA SER A 26 8.23 14.03 2.83
C SER A 26 7.43 15.32 2.75
N ARG A 27 8.12 16.45 2.57
CA ARG A 27 7.52 17.79 2.40
C ARG A 27 7.34 18.19 0.93
N THR A 28 7.74 17.33 0.00
CA THR A 28 7.63 17.55 -1.45
C THR A 28 6.17 17.61 -1.90
N ALA A 29 5.92 18.10 -3.11
CA ALA A 29 4.57 18.09 -3.71
C ALA A 29 3.98 16.67 -3.77
N GLN A 30 4.83 15.65 -3.99
CA GLN A 30 4.45 14.25 -3.98
C GLN A 30 4.09 13.77 -2.58
N GLY A 31 4.87 14.16 -1.56
CA GLY A 31 4.56 13.92 -0.16
C GLY A 31 3.20 14.50 0.26
N ARG A 32 2.89 15.73 -0.17
CA ARG A 32 1.59 16.37 0.11
C ARG A 32 0.41 15.56 -0.45
N LYS A 33 0.53 15.03 -1.67
CA LYS A 33 -0.50 14.14 -2.26
C LYS A 33 -0.68 12.85 -1.44
N GLY A 34 0.40 12.32 -0.88
CA GLY A 34 0.39 11.14 -0.02
C GLY A 34 0.06 11.38 1.45
N GLY A 35 -0.42 12.56 1.83
CA GLY A 35 -0.77 12.90 3.22
C GLY A 35 0.45 13.23 4.10
N GLY A 36 1.52 13.77 3.52
CA GLY A 36 2.80 14.03 4.20
C GLY A 36 3.85 12.94 3.95
N TYR A 37 3.54 11.96 3.10
CA TYR A 37 4.37 10.78 2.88
C TYR A 37 4.61 10.46 1.42
N VAL A 38 5.79 9.93 1.12
CA VAL A 38 6.08 9.21 -0.13
C VAL A 38 6.03 7.70 0.13
N TYR A 39 5.70 6.96 -0.93
CA TYR A 39 5.52 5.52 -0.87
C TYR A 39 6.38 4.85 -1.92
N PHE A 40 6.92 3.68 -1.60
CA PHE A 40 7.70 2.86 -2.51
C PHE A 40 7.56 1.38 -2.16
N LEU A 41 7.92 0.50 -3.08
CA LEU A 41 7.87 -0.94 -2.90
C LEU A 41 9.23 -1.48 -2.44
N SER A 42 9.19 -2.48 -1.56
CA SER A 42 10.34 -3.29 -1.17
C SER A 42 10.06 -4.77 -1.50
N PRO A 43 11.03 -5.50 -2.09
CA PRO A 43 12.36 -5.05 -2.50
C PRO A 43 12.34 -4.13 -3.73
N GLY A 44 13.43 -3.39 -3.96
CA GLY A 44 13.65 -2.65 -5.21
C GLY A 44 13.48 -1.12 -5.15
N GLY A 45 12.82 -0.57 -4.12
CA GLY A 45 12.68 0.88 -3.96
C GLY A 45 11.81 1.55 -5.03
N THR A 46 11.01 0.76 -5.77
CA THR A 46 10.18 1.26 -6.87
C THR A 46 9.17 2.27 -6.36
N PRO A 47 9.06 3.48 -6.94
CA PRO A 47 8.08 4.47 -6.53
C PRO A 47 6.65 3.94 -6.59
N PHE A 48 5.87 4.21 -5.54
CA PHE A 48 4.46 3.83 -5.46
C PHE A 48 3.56 5.08 -5.56
N PRO A 49 2.40 5.00 -6.23
CA PRO A 49 1.50 6.14 -6.35
C PRO A 49 1.04 6.69 -4.98
N PRO A 50 1.28 7.98 -4.67
CA PRO A 50 1.04 8.51 -3.32
C PRO A 50 -0.42 8.41 -2.85
N THR A 51 -1.37 8.69 -3.75
CA THR A 51 -2.80 8.60 -3.44
C THR A 51 -3.22 7.16 -3.14
N SER A 52 -2.70 6.18 -3.89
CA SER A 52 -2.98 4.77 -3.64
C SER A 52 -2.35 4.32 -2.31
N GLY A 53 -1.12 4.73 -2.02
CA GLY A 53 -0.43 4.37 -0.78
C GLY A 53 -1.16 4.92 0.44
N ARG A 54 -1.57 6.19 0.36
CA ARG A 54 -2.41 6.83 1.38
C ARG A 54 -3.74 6.09 1.58
N TYR A 55 -4.44 5.78 0.49
CA TYR A 55 -5.72 5.07 0.56
C TYR A 55 -5.59 3.71 1.26
N LEU A 56 -4.57 2.93 0.92
CA LEU A 56 -4.31 1.62 1.54
C LEU A 56 -4.16 1.71 3.06
N VAL A 57 -3.45 2.74 3.54
CA VAL A 57 -3.22 2.98 4.97
C VAL A 57 -4.49 3.49 5.67
N GLU A 58 -5.15 4.51 5.12
CA GLU A 58 -6.35 5.13 5.71
C GLU A 58 -7.55 4.17 5.80
N HIS A 59 -7.63 3.21 4.88
CA HIS A 59 -8.69 2.20 4.85
C HIS A 59 -8.28 0.86 5.48
N SER A 60 -7.16 0.81 6.19
CA SER A 60 -6.66 -0.40 6.88
C SER A 60 -6.55 -1.63 5.97
N LEU A 61 -6.24 -1.40 4.69
CA LEU A 61 -5.98 -2.47 3.72
C LEU A 61 -4.57 -3.02 3.85
N VAL A 62 -3.70 -2.29 4.53
CA VAL A 62 -2.37 -2.74 4.89
C VAL A 62 -2.16 -2.63 6.39
N SER A 63 -1.37 -3.54 6.95
CA SER A 63 -0.95 -3.55 8.35
C SER A 63 0.56 -3.32 8.46
N PRO A 64 1.03 -2.62 9.50
CA PRO A 64 2.45 -2.54 9.81
C PRO A 64 3.15 -3.89 9.76
N HIS A 65 4.27 -3.95 9.06
CA HIS A 65 5.14 -5.12 8.96
C HIS A 65 6.54 -4.75 9.42
N GLY A 66 6.85 -5.13 10.66
CA GLY A 66 8.08 -4.79 11.37
C GLY A 66 7.86 -3.79 12.52
N PRO A 67 8.83 -3.67 13.44
CA PRO A 67 8.73 -2.77 14.58
C PRO A 67 8.87 -1.32 14.11
N GLY A 68 7.73 -0.66 13.88
CA GLY A 68 7.71 0.80 13.83
C GLY A 68 8.02 1.32 15.21
N LEU A 69 9.16 1.98 15.39
CA LEU A 69 9.62 2.41 16.72
C LEU A 69 8.71 3.49 17.34
N LEU A 70 8.06 4.32 16.52
CA LEU A 70 7.14 5.39 16.95
C LEU A 70 6.03 5.63 15.92
N PRO A 71 4.89 6.23 16.32
CA PRO A 71 3.93 6.82 15.39
C PRO A 71 4.64 7.80 14.44
N ASP A 72 4.22 7.84 13.18
CA ASP A 72 4.73 8.74 12.13
C ASP A 72 6.19 8.52 11.65
N MET A 73 6.87 7.49 12.15
CA MET A 73 8.17 7.08 11.60
C MET A 73 8.03 6.39 10.23
N PRO A 74 9.14 6.29 9.48
CA PRO A 74 9.22 5.39 8.35
C PRO A 74 8.72 3.99 8.75
N GLN A 75 7.81 3.45 7.95
CA GLN A 75 7.14 2.21 8.27
C GLN A 75 6.93 1.39 7.00
N SER A 76 7.13 0.08 7.14
CA SER A 76 6.79 -0.90 6.12
C SER A 76 5.43 -1.52 6.45
N TYR A 77 4.69 -1.87 5.42
CA TYR A 77 3.37 -2.44 5.53
C TYR A 77 3.24 -3.64 4.59
N GLN A 78 2.41 -4.59 5.00
CA GLN A 78 1.94 -5.69 4.16
C GLN A 78 0.42 -5.61 4.00
N LEU A 79 -0.09 -6.17 2.90
CA LEU A 79 -1.54 -6.35 2.76
C LEU A 79 -2.08 -7.19 3.92
N THR A 80 -3.23 -6.78 4.45
CA THR A 80 -3.98 -7.63 5.37
C THR A 80 -4.53 -8.84 4.61
N ALA A 81 -4.74 -9.97 5.31
CA ALA A 81 -5.31 -11.18 4.70
C ALA A 81 -6.64 -10.88 4.00
N ASP A 82 -7.51 -10.11 4.65
CA ASP A 82 -8.79 -9.67 4.09
C ASP A 82 -8.63 -8.81 2.82
N ALA A 83 -7.65 -7.91 2.80
CA ALA A 83 -7.41 -7.06 1.64
C ALA A 83 -6.84 -7.86 0.47
N ARG A 84 -5.92 -8.79 0.73
CA ARG A 84 -5.38 -9.71 -0.27
C ARG A 84 -6.50 -10.52 -0.92
N GLN A 85 -7.33 -11.19 -0.13
CA GLN A 85 -8.46 -11.98 -0.64
C GLN A 85 -9.44 -11.12 -1.47
N LYS A 86 -9.74 -9.90 -1.02
CA LYS A 86 -10.61 -8.97 -1.78
C LYS A 86 -10.03 -8.56 -3.11
N MET A 87 -8.71 -8.35 -3.19
CA MET A 87 -8.03 -7.97 -4.42
C MET A 87 -8.00 -9.15 -5.41
N GLU A 88 -7.66 -10.34 -4.94
CA GLU A 88 -7.63 -11.57 -5.74
C GLU A 88 -9.03 -11.92 -6.31
N ASN A 89 -10.07 -11.86 -5.47
CA ASN A 89 -11.45 -12.17 -5.88
C ASN A 89 -12.03 -11.14 -6.87
N GLN A 90 -11.52 -9.91 -6.88
CA GLN A 90 -12.00 -8.85 -7.79
C GLN A 90 -11.23 -8.80 -9.12
N GLU A 91 -10.08 -9.46 -9.21
CA GLU A 91 -9.32 -9.63 -10.45
C GLU A 91 -9.77 -10.87 -11.24
N GLY A 92 -10.54 -11.79 -10.63
CA GLY A 92 -10.83 -13.05 -11.28
C GLY A 92 -9.56 -13.85 -11.55
N TRP A 93 -8.61 -13.83 -10.61
CA TRP A 93 -7.40 -14.63 -10.70
C TRP A 93 -7.78 -16.09 -10.46
N HIS A 94 -8.19 -16.78 -11.53
CA HIS A 94 -8.14 -18.23 -11.58
C HIS A 94 -6.66 -18.61 -11.63
N VAL A 95 -6.20 -19.23 -10.56
CA VAL A 95 -5.04 -20.11 -10.63
C VAL A 95 -5.59 -21.40 -11.21
N ASP A 96 -5.40 -21.62 -12.52
CA ASP A 96 -5.52 -22.94 -13.14
C ASP A 96 -4.39 -23.86 -12.62
#